data_AF-A0A9W5APV3-F1
#
_entry.id   AF-A0A9W5APV3-F1
#
_cell.length_a   1.000
_cell.length_b   1.000
_cell.length_c   1.000
_cell.angle_alpha   90.00
_cell.angle_beta   90.00
_cell.angle_gamma   90.00
#
_symmetry.space_group_name_H-M   'P 1'
#
loop_
_entity.id
_entity.type
_entity.pdbx_description
1 polymer ?
#
loop_
_entity_poly.entity_id
_entity_poly.type
_entity_poly.pdbx_seq_one_letter_code
_entity_poly.pdbx_strand_id
1 'polypeptide(L)'
;MNLKGMSIEELKTLMSEIKKEIESRSDSYSFTIETEKNFDKRGNGHAYLAKITKDDAGKVQREFIDMTFREYDNKGMCYYAKWDIKAKDGDCFEARINSGWKKDYKNFYKVENGSLIEFKTLNEMINNEDK
;
A
#
# COMPACT_ATOMS: atom_id res chain seq x y z
N MET A 1 -22.39 -20.98 16.34
CA MET A 1 -22.49 -21.36 14.92
C MET A 1 -22.03 -22.80 14.75
N ASN A 2 -22.79 -23.67 14.07
CA ASN A 2 -22.41 -25.08 13.91
C ASN A 2 -21.65 -25.31 12.59
N LEU A 3 -20.32 -25.18 12.64
CA LEU A 3 -19.45 -25.29 11.46
C LEU A 3 -19.39 -26.71 10.88
N LYS A 4 -19.66 -27.75 11.70
CA LYS A 4 -19.50 -29.16 11.30
C LYS A 4 -20.48 -29.62 10.22
N GLY A 5 -21.61 -28.90 10.04
CA GLY A 5 -22.63 -29.25 9.05
C GLY A 5 -22.57 -28.44 7.76
N MET A 6 -21.64 -27.47 7.65
CA MET A 6 -21.54 -26.60 6.49
C MET A 6 -20.70 -27.25 5.39
N SER A 7 -21.11 -27.04 4.14
CA SER A 7 -20.31 -27.33 2.96
C SER A 7 -19.10 -26.40 2.86
N ILE A 8 -18.13 -26.79 2.02
CA ILE A 8 -16.92 -25.97 1.78
C ILE A 8 -17.30 -24.60 1.19
N GLU A 9 -18.27 -24.56 0.29
CA GLU A 9 -18.78 -23.33 -0.33
C GLU A 9 -19.39 -22.39 0.71
N GLU A 10 -20.22 -22.91 1.62
CA GLU A 10 -20.80 -22.12 2.71
C GLU A 10 -19.74 -21.57 3.66
N LEU A 11 -18.71 -22.37 3.97
CA LEU A 11 -17.59 -21.92 4.80
C LEU A 11 -16.77 -20.81 4.11
N LYS A 12 -16.55 -20.91 2.79
CA LYS A 12 -15.87 -19.86 2.01
C LYS A 12 -16.67 -18.57 1.99
N THR A 13 -17.98 -18.66 1.79
CA THR A 13 -18.89 -17.51 1.83
C THR A 13 -18.87 -16.85 3.20
N LEU A 14 -19.02 -17.64 4.27
CA LEU A 14 -18.95 -17.15 5.64
C LEU A 14 -17.62 -16.46 5.94
N MET A 15 -16.50 -17.04 5.50
CA MET A 15 -15.19 -16.42 5.69
C MET A 15 -15.09 -15.07 4.95
N SER A 16 -15.67 -14.95 3.76
CA SER A 16 -15.73 -13.68 3.02
C SER A 16 -16.56 -12.64 3.76
N GLU A 17 -17.73 -13.02 4.28
CA GLU A 17 -18.61 -12.13 5.05
C GLU A 17 -17.95 -11.67 6.35
N ILE A 18 -17.32 -12.58 7.09
CA ILE A 18 -16.58 -12.25 8.31
C ILE A 18 -15.45 -11.27 8.02
N LYS A 19 -14.67 -11.51 6.95
CA LYS A 19 -13.58 -10.59 6.54
C LYS A 19 -14.12 -9.20 6.25
N LYS A 20 -15.21 -9.09 5.50
CA LYS A 20 -15.86 -7.81 5.19
C LYS A 20 -16.39 -7.11 6.44
N GLU A 21 -16.95 -7.85 7.40
CA GLU A 21 -17.48 -7.27 8.63
C GLU A 21 -16.38 -6.83 9.60
N ILE A 22 -15.27 -7.57 9.66
CA ILE A 22 -14.07 -7.12 10.40
C ILE A 22 -13.55 -5.83 9.77
N GLU A 23 -13.42 -5.80 8.44
CA GLU A 23 -12.99 -4.60 7.72
C GLU A 23 -13.95 -3.44 7.94
N SER A 24 -15.27 -3.65 7.91
CA SER A 24 -16.25 -2.56 8.09
C SER A 24 -16.15 -1.89 9.47
N ARG A 25 -15.75 -2.66 10.49
CA ARG A 25 -15.63 -2.20 11.88
C ARG A 25 -14.22 -1.75 12.27
N SER A 26 -13.20 -2.01 11.45
CA SER A 26 -11.83 -1.62 11.80
C SER A 26 -11.60 -0.12 11.63
N ASP A 27 -10.82 0.43 12.55
CA ASP A 27 -10.45 1.84 12.55
C ASP A 27 -9.65 2.17 11.29
N SER A 28 -9.91 3.34 10.73
CA SER A 28 -9.13 3.91 9.63
C SER A 28 -8.22 5.02 10.14
N TYR A 29 -6.96 5.00 9.72
CA TYR A 29 -5.95 5.96 10.07
C TYR A 29 -5.60 6.82 8.86
N SER A 30 -5.17 8.06 9.08
CA SER A 30 -4.76 8.98 8.02
C SER A 30 -3.26 9.12 8.00
N PHE A 31 -2.66 8.97 6.81
CA PHE A 31 -1.22 9.09 6.60
C PHE A 31 -0.92 10.02 5.44
N THR A 32 0.19 10.73 5.53
CA THR A 32 0.76 11.48 4.41
C THR A 32 2.07 10.81 4.00
N ILE A 33 2.18 10.44 2.73
CA ILE A 33 3.42 9.95 2.13
C ILE A 33 3.89 11.02 1.15
N GLU A 34 5.17 11.35 1.20
CA GLU A 34 5.74 12.43 0.39
C GLU A 34 7.02 12.01 -0.31
N THR A 35 7.28 12.62 -1.47
CA THR A 35 8.58 12.48 -2.14
C THR A 35 9.65 13.27 -1.42
N GLU A 36 10.92 13.00 -1.72
CA GLU A 36 11.96 13.99 -1.52
C GLU A 36 11.63 15.31 -2.26
N LYS A 37 12.14 16.45 -1.78
CA LYS A 37 11.77 17.78 -2.31
C LYS A 37 12.08 17.99 -3.80
N ASN A 38 13.08 17.29 -4.33
CA ASN A 38 13.56 17.46 -5.71
C ASN A 38 13.50 16.14 -6.49
N PHE A 39 12.39 15.42 -6.43
CA PHE A 39 12.23 14.14 -7.11
C PHE A 39 12.44 14.30 -8.63
N ASP A 40 13.46 13.65 -9.19
CA ASP A 40 13.77 13.66 -10.61
C ASP A 40 13.18 12.44 -11.34
N LYS A 41 12.10 12.69 -12.10
CA LYS A 41 11.40 11.65 -12.88
C LYS A 41 12.19 11.08 -14.06
N ARG A 42 13.29 11.71 -14.48
CA ARG A 42 13.99 11.35 -15.73
C ARG A 42 14.79 10.05 -15.63
N GLY A 43 15.15 9.65 -14.42
CA GLY A 43 15.90 8.41 -14.19
C GLY A 43 15.02 7.17 -14.33
N ASN A 44 14.09 6.97 -13.39
CA ASN A 44 13.28 5.75 -13.30
C ASN A 44 11.77 5.99 -13.52
N GLY A 45 11.38 7.19 -13.95
CA GLY A 45 9.98 7.57 -14.16
C GLY A 45 9.39 8.32 -12.97
N HIS A 46 8.08 8.58 -13.04
CA HIS A 46 7.37 9.34 -12.04
C HIS A 46 7.29 8.63 -10.68
N ALA A 47 7.23 9.43 -9.62
CA ALA A 47 6.83 9.01 -8.28
C ALA A 47 5.39 8.48 -8.31
N TYR A 48 5.12 7.48 -7.48
CA TYR A 48 3.80 6.88 -7.34
C TYR A 48 3.60 6.32 -5.93
N LEU A 49 2.33 6.11 -5.59
CA LEU A 49 1.89 5.28 -4.49
C LEU A 49 0.87 4.28 -5.04
N ALA A 50 0.98 3.02 -4.63
CA ALA A 50 0.03 1.99 -4.99
C ALA A 50 -0.34 1.15 -3.77
N LYS A 51 -1.63 0.87 -3.59
CA LYS A 51 -2.11 -0.15 -2.65
C LYS A 51 -1.81 -1.53 -3.23
N ILE A 52 -1.24 -2.39 -2.41
CA ILE A 52 -0.92 -3.78 -2.75
C ILE A 52 -2.05 -4.66 -2.26
N THR A 53 -2.61 -5.46 -3.17
CA THR A 53 -3.55 -6.53 -2.85
C THR A 53 -3.09 -7.85 -3.48
N LYS A 54 -3.66 -8.97 -3.04
CA LYS A 54 -3.45 -10.29 -3.67
C LYS A 54 -4.75 -10.72 -4.33
N ASP A 55 -4.67 -11.24 -5.56
CA ASP A 55 -5.81 -11.89 -6.18
C ASP A 55 -6.02 -13.31 -5.62
N ASP A 56 -7.09 -13.98 -6.07
CA ASP A 56 -7.45 -15.35 -5.64
C ASP A 56 -6.36 -16.39 -5.95
N ALA A 57 -5.48 -16.10 -6.92
CA ALA A 57 -4.33 -16.94 -7.27
C ALA A 57 -3.06 -16.57 -6.47
N GLY A 58 -3.15 -15.61 -5.54
CA GLY A 58 -2.06 -15.13 -4.71
C GLY A 58 -1.10 -14.19 -5.42
N LYS A 59 -1.42 -13.71 -6.63
CA LYS A 59 -0.56 -12.77 -7.36
C LYS A 59 -0.76 -11.36 -6.83
N VAL A 60 0.34 -10.63 -6.72
CA VAL A 60 0.34 -9.24 -6.26
C VAL A 60 -0.24 -8.32 -7.33
N GLN A 61 -1.29 -7.60 -6.96
CA GLN A 61 -1.91 -6.53 -7.73
C GLN A 61 -1.55 -5.17 -7.14
N ARG A 62 -1.55 -4.14 -7.99
CA ARG A 62 -1.24 -2.76 -7.62
C ARG A 62 -2.38 -1.85 -8.06
N GLU A 63 -3.00 -1.18 -7.11
CA GLU A 63 -3.98 -0.13 -7.35
C GLU A 63 -3.33 1.22 -7.10
N PHE A 64 -3.10 1.99 -8.16
CA PHE A 64 -2.41 3.28 -8.07
C PHE A 64 -3.31 4.35 -7.46
N ILE A 65 -2.76 5.11 -6.52
CA ILE A 65 -3.45 6.18 -5.81
C ILE A 65 -2.98 7.52 -6.38
N ASP A 66 -3.94 8.38 -6.70
CA ASP A 66 -3.64 9.73 -7.18
C ASP A 66 -2.99 10.58 -6.10
N MET A 67 -2.03 11.41 -6.53
CA MET A 67 -1.36 12.37 -5.66
C MET A 67 -2.34 13.47 -5.25
N THR A 68 -2.33 13.83 -3.97
CA THR A 68 -3.12 14.96 -3.44
C THR A 68 -2.47 16.30 -3.74
N PHE A 69 -1.16 16.31 -3.92
CA PHE A 69 -0.39 17.52 -4.21
C PHE A 69 0.79 17.23 -5.13
N ARG A 70 1.10 18.18 -6.02
CA ARG A 70 2.34 18.22 -6.79
C ARG A 70 2.76 19.64 -7.12
N GLU A 71 4.02 19.95 -6.88
CA GLU A 71 4.64 21.22 -7.21
C GLU A 71 5.97 21.00 -7.93
N TYR A 72 6.08 21.55 -9.13
CA TYR A 72 7.31 21.51 -9.91
C TYR A 72 8.28 22.58 -9.44
N ASP A 73 9.57 22.30 -9.57
CA ASP A 73 10.58 23.35 -9.52
C ASP A 73 10.37 24.38 -10.65
N ASN A 74 11.02 25.54 -10.54
CA ASN A 74 10.93 26.60 -11.55
C ASN A 74 11.37 26.15 -12.95
N LYS A 75 12.04 25.01 -13.09
CA LYS A 75 12.51 24.46 -14.37
C LYS A 75 11.59 23.37 -14.92
N GLY A 76 10.55 22.97 -14.19
CA GLY A 76 9.63 21.89 -14.56
C GLY A 76 10.27 20.49 -14.57
N MET A 77 11.48 20.32 -14.04
CA MET A 77 12.25 19.08 -14.15
C MET A 77 12.04 18.18 -12.94
N CYS A 78 12.27 18.73 -11.74
CA CYS A 78 12.04 18.05 -10.49
C CYS A 78 10.72 18.52 -9.88
N TYR A 79 10.17 17.71 -8.98
CA TYR A 79 8.97 18.09 -8.24
C TYR A 79 8.95 17.51 -6.84
N TYR A 80 8.08 18.08 -6.03
CA TYR A 80 7.64 17.53 -4.76
C TYR A 80 6.19 17.07 -4.90
N ALA A 81 5.86 15.89 -4.36
CA ALA A 81 4.49 15.37 -4.37
C ALA A 81 4.11 14.73 -3.04
N LYS A 82 2.79 14.69 -2.79
CA LYS A 82 2.18 14.07 -1.61
C LYS A 82 1.01 13.18 -1.98
N TRP A 83 0.78 12.19 -1.12
CA TRP A 83 -0.43 11.38 -1.05
C TRP A 83 -0.96 11.43 0.37
N ASP A 84 -2.19 11.90 0.54
CA ASP A 84 -2.92 11.73 1.79
C ASP A 84 -3.86 10.53 1.63
N ILE A 85 -3.64 9.51 2.44
CA ILE A 85 -4.37 8.25 2.36
C ILE A 85 -5.11 7.99 3.66
N LYS A 86 -6.26 7.32 3.54
CA LYS A 86 -6.91 6.62 4.64
C LYS A 86 -6.66 5.13 4.47
N ALA A 87 -6.12 4.50 5.51
CA ALA A 87 -5.75 3.10 5.48
C ALA A 87 -6.09 2.41 6.79
N LYS A 88 -6.31 1.11 6.74
CA LYS A 88 -6.65 0.25 7.89
C LYS A 88 -5.49 -0.67 8.21
N ASP A 89 -5.44 -1.20 9.43
CA ASP A 89 -4.46 -2.22 9.78
C ASP A 89 -4.48 -3.38 8.77
N GLY A 90 -3.29 -3.81 8.35
CA GLY A 90 -3.08 -4.80 7.30
C GLY A 90 -2.98 -4.23 5.88
N ASP A 91 -3.39 -2.98 5.63
CA ASP A 91 -3.20 -2.35 4.33
C ASP A 91 -1.71 -2.24 3.99
N CYS A 92 -1.37 -2.63 2.76
CA CYS A 92 0.00 -2.67 2.25
C CYS A 92 0.15 -1.71 1.08
N PHE A 93 1.31 -1.04 0.97
CA PHE A 93 1.59 -0.07 -0.08
C PHE A 93 2.99 -0.23 -0.67
N GLU A 94 3.12 0.05 -1.95
CA GLU A 94 4.39 0.26 -2.64
C GLU A 94 4.46 1.71 -3.08
N ALA A 95 5.57 2.38 -2.79
CA ALA A 95 5.79 3.75 -3.20
C ALA A 95 7.15 3.91 -3.87
N ARG A 96 7.18 4.79 -4.88
CA ARG A 96 8.42 5.38 -5.39
C ARG A 96 8.42 6.84 -4.98
N ILE A 97 9.12 7.14 -3.89
CA ILE A 97 9.19 8.48 -3.31
C ILE A 97 10.60 9.08 -3.34
N ASN A 98 11.59 8.25 -3.66
CA ASN A 98 12.99 8.64 -3.82
C ASN A 98 13.38 8.49 -5.30
N SER A 99 14.04 9.51 -5.84
CA SER A 99 14.54 9.48 -7.22
C SER A 99 15.99 8.99 -7.27
N GLY A 100 16.38 8.45 -8.41
CA GLY A 100 17.71 7.93 -8.62
C GLY A 100 17.98 7.71 -10.10
N TRP A 101 19.22 7.94 -10.52
CA TRP A 101 19.62 7.74 -11.93
C TRP A 101 19.94 6.28 -12.26
N LYS A 102 20.55 5.55 -11.33
CA LYS A 102 21.06 4.18 -11.54
C LYS A 102 20.24 3.10 -10.82
N LYS A 103 19.45 3.50 -9.82
CA LYS A 103 18.69 2.59 -8.97
C LYS A 103 17.27 3.10 -8.85
N ASP A 104 16.33 2.19 -9.06
CA ASP A 104 14.92 2.41 -8.76
C ASP A 104 14.70 2.12 -7.28
N TYR A 105 14.41 3.15 -6.50
CA TYR A 105 14.17 3.04 -5.07
C TYR A 105 12.68 2.87 -4.84
N LYS A 106 12.31 1.71 -4.31
CA LYS A 106 10.95 1.40 -3.89
C LYS A 106 10.91 1.23 -2.39
N ASN A 107 9.94 1.89 -1.78
CA ASN A 107 9.63 1.79 -0.37
C ASN A 107 8.35 0.98 -0.23
N PHE A 108 8.29 0.12 0.78
CA PHE A 108 7.12 -0.72 1.05
C PHE A 108 6.59 -0.38 2.42
N TYR A 109 5.27 -0.27 2.56
CA TYR A 109 4.65 0.12 3.82
C TYR A 109 3.51 -0.81 4.20
N LYS A 110 3.37 -1.14 5.48
CA LYS A 110 2.21 -1.85 6.03
C LYS A 110 1.67 -1.07 7.22
N VAL A 111 0.35 -0.98 7.32
CA VAL A 111 -0.30 -0.39 8.49
C VAL A 111 -0.40 -1.46 9.58
N GLU A 112 0.19 -1.19 10.74
CA GLU A 112 0.15 -2.08 11.90
C GLU A 112 -0.11 -1.27 13.17
N ASN A 113 -1.17 -1.64 13.90
CA ASN A 113 -1.61 -0.98 15.13
C ASN A 113 -1.72 0.55 14.97
N GLY A 114 -2.31 1.00 13.86
CA GLY A 114 -2.48 2.40 13.53
C GLY A 114 -1.22 3.16 13.11
N SER A 115 -0.11 2.45 12.91
CA SER A 115 1.16 3.04 12.47
C SER A 115 1.55 2.56 11.08
N LEU A 116 2.19 3.42 10.28
CA LEU A 116 2.72 3.05 8.96
C LEU A 116 4.17 2.56 9.11
N ILE A 117 4.38 1.25 8.98
CA ILE A 117 5.69 0.60 9.13
C ILE A 117 6.35 0.45 7.76
N GLU A 118 7.62 0.85 7.64
CA GLU A 118 8.39 0.75 6.40
C GLU A 118 9.25 -0.53 6.31
N PHE A 119 9.30 -1.10 5.12
CA PHE A 119 10.04 -2.32 4.78
C PHE A 119 10.95 -2.09 3.58
N LYS A 120 12.08 -2.81 3.52
CA LYS A 120 13.04 -2.65 2.42
C LYS A 120 12.60 -3.39 1.15
N THR A 121 11.84 -4.47 1.30
CA THR A 121 11.38 -5.28 0.16
C THR A 121 9.93 -5.71 0.32
N LEU A 122 9.29 -5.99 -0.81
CA LEU A 122 7.95 -6.57 -0.86
C LEU A 122 7.86 -7.89 -0.07
N ASN A 123 8.88 -8.74 -0.18
CA ASN A 123 8.90 -10.03 0.51
C ASN A 123 9.02 -9.86 2.03
N GLU A 124 9.82 -8.91 2.50
CA GLU A 124 9.90 -8.59 3.93
C GLU A 124 8.54 -8.14 4.46
N MET A 125 7.85 -7.25 3.73
CA MET A 125 6.53 -6.76 4.14
C MET A 125 5.47 -7.87 4.14
N ILE A 126 5.42 -8.70 3.10
CA ILE A 126 4.42 -9.76 2.97
C ILE A 126 4.66 -10.91 3.96
N ASN A 127 5.91 -11.27 4.20
CA ASN A 127 6.25 -12.40 5.08
C ASN A 127 6.43 -11.99 6.54
N ASN A 128 6.19 -10.72 6.90
CA ASN A 128 6.07 -10.28 8.28
C ASN A 128 4.64 -10.54 8.81
N GLU A 129 4.17 -11.76 8.59
CA GLU A 129 3.05 -12.33 9.32
C GLU A 129 3.68 -13.15 10.45
N ASP A 130 3.45 -12.71 11.70
CA ASP A 130 3.81 -13.35 12.97
C ASP A 130 5.25 -13.13 13.50
N LYS A 131 5.38 -12.08 14.33
CA LYS A 131 6.19 -12.11 15.56
C LYS A 131 5.33 -11.71 16.76
#